data_AF-A0A1C5BS84-F1
#
_entry.id   AF-A0A1C5BS84-F1
#
_cell.length_a   1.000
_cell.length_b   1.000
_cell.length_c   1.000
_cell.angle_alpha   90.00
_cell.angle_beta   90.00
_cell.angle_gamma   90.00
#
_symmetry.space_group_name_H-M   'P 1'
#
loop_
_entity.id
_entity.type
_entity.pdbx_description
1 polymer ?
#
loop_
_entity_poly.entity_id
_entity_poly.type
_entity_poly.pdbx_seq_one_letter_code
_entity_poly.pdbx_strand_id
1 'polypeptide(L)'
;MELLCHQKRRTTSVTWPGDVDRRLNILVRACAAAGERTSRAELLAALVATTAVEPERLAALLHRYRRLPADALADDEDRDDLPLVRPPGPRRTTSP
;
A
#
# COMPACT_ATOMS: atom_id res chain seq x y z
N MET A 1 -5.34 21.88 14.97
CA MET A 1 -5.60 20.43 15.05
C MET A 1 -4.34 19.70 14.59
N GLU A 2 -3.90 18.70 15.32
CA GLU A 2 -2.79 17.85 14.87
C GLU A 2 -3.30 16.79 13.89
N LEU A 3 -2.60 16.57 12.78
CA LEU A 3 -2.97 15.59 11.77
C LEU A 3 -2.41 14.20 12.12
N LEU A 4 -3.20 13.14 11.91
CA LEU A 4 -2.81 11.75 12.22
C LEU A 4 -1.52 11.32 11.49
N CYS A 5 -1.31 11.77 10.25
CA CYS A 5 -0.11 11.49 9.45
C CYS A 5 1.19 12.10 10.03
N HIS A 6 1.07 13.04 10.97
CA HIS A 6 2.18 13.70 11.65
C HIS A 6 2.45 13.14 13.06
N GLN A 7 1.65 12.18 13.52
CA GLN A 7 1.80 11.58 14.84
C GLN A 7 3.02 10.65 14.94
N LYS A 8 3.39 10.28 16.18
CA LYS A 8 4.54 9.41 16.45
C LYS A 8 4.44 8.09 15.67
N ARG A 9 5.42 7.85 14.81
CA ARG A 9 5.46 6.67 13.92
C ARG A 9 5.84 5.40 14.67
N ARG A 10 5.27 4.28 14.23
CA ARG A 10 5.66 2.91 14.62
C ARG A 10 6.04 2.13 13.37
N THR A 11 6.99 1.21 13.51
CA THR A 11 7.39 0.31 12.42
C THR A 11 6.52 -0.93 12.44
N THR A 12 6.08 -1.37 11.26
CA THR A 12 5.35 -2.63 11.07
C THR A 12 6.07 -3.45 10.00
N SER A 13 6.33 -4.73 10.30
CA SER A 13 6.85 -5.69 9.32
C SER A 13 5.69 -6.57 8.84
N VAL A 14 5.56 -6.76 7.53
CA VAL A 14 4.47 -7.51 6.90
C VAL A 14 5.03 -8.51 5.90
N THR A 15 4.48 -9.72 5.90
CA THR A 15 4.77 -10.77 4.90
C THR A 15 3.47 -11.12 4.17
N TRP A 16 3.50 -11.09 2.84
CA TRP A 16 2.35 -11.39 1.97
C TRP A 16 2.83 -11.97 0.63
N PRO A 17 1.93 -12.47 -0.24
CA PRO A 17 2.28 -12.87 -1.59
C PRO A 17 2.94 -11.74 -2.40
N GLY A 18 3.86 -12.10 -3.30
CA GLY A 18 4.57 -11.13 -4.15
C GLY A 18 3.64 -10.25 -4.99
N ASP A 19 2.52 -10.80 -5.45
CA ASP A 19 1.57 -10.06 -6.29
C ASP A 19 0.83 -8.98 -5.50
N VAL A 20 0.56 -9.21 -4.21
CA VAL A 20 0.04 -8.16 -3.31
C VAL A 20 1.07 -7.05 -3.13
N ASP A 21 2.36 -7.40 -3.03
CA ASP A 21 3.45 -6.44 -2.93
C ASP A 21 3.53 -5.53 -4.17
N ARG A 22 3.49 -6.16 -5.35
CA ARG A 22 3.51 -5.48 -6.65
C ARG A 22 2.28 -4.61 -6.82
N ARG A 23 1.11 -5.11 -6.44
CA ARG A 23 -0.15 -4.37 -6.43
C ARG A 23 -0.05 -3.09 -5.62
N LEU A 24 0.57 -3.13 -4.43
CA LEU A 24 0.77 -1.92 -3.63
C LEU A 24 1.64 -0.87 -4.34
N ASN A 25 2.66 -1.28 -5.10
CA ASN A 25 3.45 -0.34 -5.92
C ASN A 25 2.60 0.32 -7.02
N ILE A 26 1.72 -0.44 -7.65
CA ILE A 26 0.81 0.09 -8.67
C ILE A 26 -0.16 1.10 -8.08
N LEU A 27 -0.70 0.83 -6.89
CA LEU A 27 -1.57 1.78 -6.20
C LEU A 27 -0.83 3.10 -5.86
N VAL A 28 0.45 3.02 -5.46
CA VAL A 28 1.28 4.23 -5.26
C VAL A 28 1.49 4.99 -6.59
N ARG A 29 1.74 4.27 -7.70
CA ARG A 29 1.85 4.89 -9.03
C ARG A 29 0.54 5.55 -9.46
N ALA A 30 -0.60 4.95 -9.14
CA ALA A 30 -1.92 5.52 -9.41
C ALA A 30 -2.15 6.82 -8.62
N CYS A 31 -1.76 6.88 -7.35
CA CYS A 31 -1.77 8.14 -6.58
C CYS A 31 -0.85 9.20 -7.23
N ALA A 32 0.35 8.81 -7.68
CA ALA A 32 1.26 9.73 -8.37
C ALA A 32 0.69 10.26 -9.69
N ALA A 33 -0.04 9.42 -10.45
CA ALA A 33 -0.76 9.85 -11.66
C ALA A 33 -1.83 10.90 -11.35
N ALA A 34 -2.44 10.83 -10.16
CA ALA A 34 -3.40 11.83 -9.66
C ALA A 34 -2.74 13.09 -9.08
N GLY A 35 -1.40 13.19 -9.13
CA GLY A 35 -0.65 14.33 -8.59
C GLY A 35 -0.25 14.20 -7.12
N GLU A 36 -0.59 13.08 -6.46
CA GLU A 36 -0.29 12.87 -5.04
C GLU A 36 1.11 12.28 -4.84
N ARG A 37 1.89 12.92 -3.95
CA ARG A 37 3.20 12.41 -3.54
C ARG A 37 3.04 11.57 -2.28
N THR A 38 3.05 10.25 -2.43
CA THR A 38 2.88 9.31 -1.31
C THR A 38 3.93 8.20 -1.29
N SER A 39 3.95 7.42 -0.21
CA SER A 39 4.79 6.24 -0.03
C SER A 39 3.93 5.00 0.23
N ARG A 40 4.51 3.80 0.05
CA ARG A 40 3.84 2.53 0.38
C ARG A 40 3.29 2.50 1.82
N ALA A 41 4.09 2.99 2.77
CA ALA A 41 3.71 3.01 4.18
C ALA A 41 2.55 3.98 4.45
N GLU A 42 2.55 5.13 3.80
CA GLU A 42 1.48 6.12 3.93
C GLU A 42 0.19 5.64 3.26
N LEU A 43 0.28 5.04 2.06
CA LEU A 43 -0.88 4.46 1.39
C LEU A 43 -1.46 3.29 2.19
N LEU A 44 -0.63 2.41 2.74
CA LEU A 44 -1.08 1.35 3.65
C LEU A 44 -1.75 1.93 4.89
N ALA A 45 -1.16 2.97 5.51
CA ALA A 45 -1.76 3.64 6.65
C ALA A 45 -3.09 4.31 6.30
N ALA A 46 -3.23 4.90 5.11
CA ALA A 46 -4.48 5.48 4.62
C ALA A 46 -5.57 4.41 4.44
N LEU A 47 -5.24 3.26 3.85
CA LEU A 47 -6.16 2.12 3.72
C LEU A 47 -6.63 1.62 5.09
N VAL A 48 -5.72 1.49 6.05
CA VAL A 48 -6.08 1.07 7.43
C VAL A 48 -6.93 2.12 8.12
N ALA A 49 -6.56 3.41 8.05
CA ALA A 49 -7.25 4.49 8.73
C ALA A 49 -8.65 4.79 8.18
N THR A 50 -8.91 4.47 6.91
CA THR A 50 -10.20 4.71 6.24
C THR A 50 -11.13 3.49 6.27
N THR A 51 -10.63 2.31 6.67
CA THR A 51 -11.46 1.12 6.76
C THR A 51 -12.40 1.21 7.97
N ALA A 52 -13.71 1.07 7.73
CA ALA A 52 -14.71 1.02 8.79
C ALA A 52 -14.53 -0.21 9.69
N VAL A 53 -14.61 -0.03 11.00
CA VAL A 53 -14.43 -1.09 12.00
C VAL A 53 -15.77 -1.80 12.26
N GLU A 54 -16.23 -2.55 11.26
CA GLU A 54 -17.45 -3.37 11.32
C GLU A 54 -17.08 -4.86 11.24
N PRO A 55 -17.35 -5.67 12.29
CA PRO A 55 -16.89 -7.05 12.36
C PRO A 55 -17.27 -7.91 11.16
N GLU A 56 -18.53 -7.83 10.72
CA GLU A 56 -19.07 -8.63 9.62
C GLU A 56 -18.41 -8.25 8.28
N ARG A 57 -18.16 -6.96 8.07
CA ARG A 57 -17.51 -6.43 6.88
C ARG A 57 -16.05 -6.85 6.81
N LEU A 58 -15.34 -6.79 7.94
CA LEU A 58 -13.95 -7.23 8.04
C LEU A 58 -13.82 -8.75 7.82
N ALA A 59 -14.73 -9.55 8.39
CA ALA A 59 -14.77 -10.99 8.15
C ALA A 59 -15.01 -11.30 6.67
N ALA A 60 -15.98 -10.64 6.03
CA ALA A 60 -16.25 -10.81 4.61
C ALA A 60 -15.06 -10.42 3.71
N LEU A 61 -14.37 -9.32 4.04
CA LEU A 61 -13.14 -8.90 3.35
C LEU A 61 -12.06 -9.99 3.46
N LEU A 62 -11.85 -10.53 4.66
CA LEU A 62 -10.85 -11.57 4.89
C LEU A 62 -11.20 -12.87 4.16
N HIS A 63 -12.47 -13.28 4.16
CA HIS A 63 -12.93 -14.45 3.41
C HIS A 63 -12.75 -14.28 1.91
N ARG A 64 -13.00 -13.08 1.37
CA ARG A 64 -12.75 -12.78 -0.04
C ARG A 64 -11.27 -12.91 -0.37
N TYR A 65 -10.39 -12.28 0.42
CA TYR A 65 -8.95 -12.37 0.22
C TYR A 65 -8.46 -13.82 0.20
N ARG A 66 -8.90 -14.64 1.16
CA ARG A 66 -8.52 -16.06 1.26
C ARG A 66 -9.00 -16.94 0.11
N ARG A 67 -9.95 -16.46 -0.70
CA ARG A 67 -10.53 -17.18 -1.85
C ARG A 67 -10.09 -16.61 -3.20
N LEU A 68 -9.25 -15.58 -3.22
CA LEU A 68 -8.71 -15.06 -4.47
C LEU A 68 -7.88 -16.14 -5.17
N PRO A 69 -8.08 -16.38 -6.48
CA PRO A 69 -7.21 -17.26 -7.24
C PRO A 69 -5.80 -16.64 -7.35
N ALA A 70 -4.80 -17.48 -7.62
CA ALA A 70 -3.39 -17.04 -7.64
C ALA A 70 -3.10 -15.97 -8.70
N ASP A 71 -3.87 -15.95 -9.78
CA ASP A 71 -3.79 -15.01 -10.90
C ASP A 71 -4.71 -13.79 -10.76
N ALA A 72 -5.39 -13.61 -9.62
CA ALA A 72 -6.38 -12.54 -9.43
C ALA A 72 -5.83 -11.11 -9.61
N LEU A 73 -4.51 -10.95 -9.59
CA LEU A 73 -3.81 -9.67 -9.74
C LEU A 73 -2.87 -9.67 -10.97
N ALA A 74 -2.99 -10.64 -11.87
CA ALA A 74 -2.10 -10.74 -13.04
C ALA A 74 -2.24 -9.54 -13.99
N ASP A 75 -3.46 -9.04 -14.20
CA ASP A 75 -3.75 -7.91 -15.09
C ASP A 75 -3.10 -6.59 -14.63
N ASP A 76 -2.69 -6.52 -13.37
CA ASP A 76 -2.04 -5.34 -12.82
C ASP A 76 -0.56 -5.24 -13.26
N GLU A 77 0.08 -6.30 -13.76
CA GLU A 77 1.48 -6.30 -14.19
C GLU A 77 1.76 -5.30 -15.33
N ASP A 78 0.80 -5.11 -16.24
CA ASP A 78 0.96 -4.36 -17.49
C ASP A 78 0.46 -2.91 -17.43
N ARG A 79 0.40 -2.30 -16.24
CA ARG A 79 -0.01 -0.90 -16.05
C ARG A 79 1.06 0.09 -16.50
N ASP A 80 1.37 0.09 -17.80
CA ASP A 80 2.29 0.99 -18.49
C ASP A 80 1.75 2.42 -18.62
N ASP A 81 0.43 2.58 -18.49
CA ASP A 81 -0.26 3.87 -18.47
C ASP A 81 0.07 4.72 -17.23
N LEU A 82 0.60 4.10 -16.17
CA LEU A 82 0.95 4.79 -14.94
C LEU A 82 2.41 5.30 -14.94
N PRO A 83 2.73 6.41 -14.27
CA PRO A 83 4.10 6.89 -14.19
C PRO A 83 4.98 5.91 -13.40
N LEU A 84 6.26 5.82 -13.76
CA LEU A 84 7.26 5.13 -12.95
C LEU A 84 7.56 5.97 -11.70
N VAL A 85 7.14 5.50 -10.53
CA VAL A 85 7.54 6.12 -9.25
C VAL A 85 8.93 5.59 -8.89
N ARG A 86 9.96 6.44 -8.98
CA ARG A 86 11.30 6.06 -8.54
C ARG A 86 11.27 5.76 -7.04
N PRO A 87 11.78 4.61 -6.59
CA PRO A 87 11.95 4.39 -5.16
C PRO A 87 12.88 5.50 -4.62
N PRO A 88 12.60 6.08 -3.44
CA PRO A 88 13.55 6.97 -2.80
C PRO A 88 14.86 6.17 -2.63
N GLY A 89 15.96 6.72 -3.15
CA GLY A 89 17.26 6.05 -3.14
C GLY A 89 17.70 5.64 -1.73
N PRO A 90 18.69 4.74 -1.61
CA PRO A 90 19.16 4.25 -0.32
C PRO A 90 19.48 5.43 0.60
N ARG A 91 18.79 5.53 1.75
CA ARG A 91 19.17 6.51 2.77
C ARG A 91 20.53 6.09 3.28
N ARG A 92 21.54 6.95 3.10
CA ARG A 92 22.83 6.77 3.74
C ARG A 92 22.58 6.73 5.25
N THR A 93 22.75 5.56 5.85
CA THR A 93 22.92 5.45 7.29
C THR A 93 24.24 6.14 7.60
N THR A 94 24.19 7.42 7.98
CA THR A 94 25.30 8.05 8.69
C THR A 94 25.32 7.39 10.07
N SER A 95 26.14 6.35 10.23
CA SER A 95 26.47 5.81 11.54
C SER A 95 27.42 6.78 12.27
N PRO A 96 27.29 6.93 13.60
CA PRO A 96 28.22 7.69 14.43
C PRO A 96 29.59 7.02 14.56
#